data_AF-A0A8T2MEB5-F1
#
_entry.id   AF-A0A8T2MEB5-F1
#
_cell.length_a   1.000
_cell.length_b   1.000
_cell.length_c   1.000
_cell.angle_alpha   90.00
_cell.angle_beta   90.00
_cell.angle_gamma   90.00
#
_symmetry.space_group_name_H-M   'P 1'
#
loop_
_entity.id
_entity.type
_entity.pdbx_description
1 polymer ?
#
loop_
_entity_poly.entity_id
_entity_poly.type
_entity_poly.pdbx_seq_one_letter_code
_entity_poly.pdbx_strand_id
1 'polypeptide(L)'
;MWCCVVTVFFNMEEKIRHLLNTRVTTDQIRTYFKQQELFCRCSFYIEIKGKDLETQTTMSVPVRYLNPQRFMRVKCDAKTQVRVQLAYQTELLKKLVRSREDIAVIADKIHHGYVVREEDDIDRKMSELLDTAAEFENSLLLGPVHNRHKLIFEATRAEVIPRLTLELKLKKPVIFERDLCVVSSEVAYLQWRIQEDQEQEQDDPGEEFKIQYEVRDSGLHDASNQWINCGLNRAVIISNLIPGKLYKFTINRVNSCYLVYSKWTDTIWRTTSPDC
;
A
#
# COMPACT_ATOMS: atom_id res chain seq x y z
N MET A 1 10.92 -38.65 -39.38
CA MET A 1 11.48 -38.03 -38.15
C MET A 1 11.46 -36.50 -38.19
N TRP A 2 11.59 -35.85 -39.35
CA TRP A 2 11.54 -34.38 -39.47
C TRP A 2 10.14 -33.76 -39.26
N CYS A 3 9.05 -34.42 -39.68
CA CYS A 3 7.69 -33.88 -39.45
C CYS A 3 7.31 -33.76 -37.97
N CYS A 4 7.64 -34.73 -37.11
CA CYS A 4 7.29 -34.65 -35.68
C CYS A 4 7.98 -33.49 -34.96
N VAL A 5 9.21 -33.17 -35.36
CA VAL A 5 10.01 -32.10 -34.76
C VAL A 5 9.40 -30.73 -35.09
N VAL A 6 9.02 -30.51 -36.36
CA VAL A 6 8.40 -29.25 -36.83
C VAL A 6 7.04 -28.99 -36.15
N THR A 7 6.21 -30.01 -35.96
CA THR A 7 4.89 -29.85 -35.31
C THR A 7 4.99 -29.51 -33.82
N VAL A 8 6.01 -30.02 -33.12
CA VAL A 8 6.24 -29.73 -31.69
C VAL A 8 6.78 -28.30 -31.50
N PHE A 9 7.68 -27.85 -32.38
CA PHE A 9 8.22 -26.48 -32.33
C PHE A 9 7.15 -25.40 -32.54
N PHE A 10 6.25 -25.60 -33.50
CA PHE A 10 5.15 -24.65 -33.77
C PHE A 10 4.16 -24.55 -32.60
N ASN A 11 3.95 -25.65 -31.87
CA ASN A 11 3.08 -25.71 -30.69
C ASN A 11 3.68 -24.96 -29.49
N MET A 12 4.99 -25.09 -29.24
CA MET A 12 5.63 -24.40 -28.11
C MET A 12 5.77 -22.90 -28.30
N GLU A 13 6.10 -22.43 -29.50
CA GLU A 13 6.12 -20.99 -29.78
C GLU A 13 4.74 -20.37 -29.55
N GLU A 14 3.67 -21.03 -30.04
CA GLU A 14 2.29 -20.59 -29.86
C GLU A 14 1.88 -20.56 -28.38
N LYS A 15 2.20 -21.62 -27.62
CA LYS A 15 1.94 -21.68 -26.16
C LYS A 15 2.62 -20.53 -25.42
N ILE A 16 3.90 -20.28 -25.69
CA ILE A 16 4.65 -19.20 -25.04
C ILE A 16 4.05 -17.84 -25.42
N ARG A 17 3.79 -17.61 -26.71
CA ARG A 17 3.25 -16.34 -27.20
C ARG A 17 1.86 -16.09 -26.62
N HIS A 18 1.01 -17.11 -26.57
CA HIS A 18 -0.29 -17.06 -25.92
C HIS A 18 -0.16 -16.67 -24.44
N LEU A 19 0.72 -17.31 -23.67
CA LEU A 19 0.97 -16.98 -22.26
C LEU A 19 1.38 -15.51 -22.07
N LEU A 20 2.36 -15.05 -22.84
CA LEU A 20 2.91 -13.69 -22.76
C LEU A 20 1.93 -12.60 -23.20
N ASN A 21 1.01 -12.93 -24.10
CA ASN A 21 0.04 -11.98 -24.67
C ASN A 21 -1.33 -12.00 -23.99
N THR A 22 -1.67 -13.03 -23.21
CA THR A 22 -2.99 -13.15 -22.58
C THR A 22 -2.96 -13.17 -21.07
N ARG A 23 -1.97 -13.82 -20.44
CA ARG A 23 -1.96 -14.05 -18.98
C ARG A 23 -0.98 -13.15 -18.25
N VAL A 24 0.24 -13.01 -18.79
CA VAL A 24 1.30 -12.20 -18.16
C VAL A 24 1.77 -11.14 -19.15
N THR A 25 0.84 -10.25 -19.49
CA THR A 25 1.09 -9.17 -20.45
C THR A 25 1.96 -8.08 -19.83
N THR A 26 2.60 -7.27 -20.67
CA THR A 26 3.31 -6.06 -20.22
C THR A 26 2.36 -5.13 -19.45
N ASP A 27 1.10 -5.05 -19.87
CA ASP A 27 0.07 -4.26 -19.20
C ASP A 27 -0.27 -4.81 -17.83
N GLN A 28 -0.37 -6.14 -17.69
CA GLN A 28 -0.61 -6.79 -16.41
C GLN A 28 0.54 -6.54 -15.43
N ILE A 29 1.79 -6.66 -15.90
CA ILE A 29 2.96 -6.31 -15.08
C ILE A 29 2.91 -4.85 -14.63
N ARG A 30 2.57 -3.93 -15.54
CA ARG A 30 2.41 -2.51 -15.20
C ARG A 30 1.31 -2.29 -14.16
N THR A 31 0.21 -3.04 -14.25
CA THR A 31 -0.85 -3.04 -13.23
C THR A 31 -0.33 -3.52 -11.88
N TYR A 32 0.44 -4.61 -11.84
CA TYR A 32 1.03 -5.09 -10.60
C TYR A 32 2.00 -4.08 -9.97
N PHE A 33 2.83 -3.39 -10.77
CA PHE A 33 3.67 -2.30 -10.26
C PHE A 33 2.84 -1.17 -9.65
N LYS A 34 1.76 -0.75 -10.30
CA LYS A 34 0.85 0.29 -9.77
C LYS A 34 0.19 -0.15 -8.47
N GLN A 35 -0.30 -1.38 -8.41
CA GLN A 35 -0.91 -1.94 -7.19
C GLN A 35 0.10 -2.02 -6.05
N GLN A 36 1.32 -2.46 -6.32
CA GLN A 36 2.38 -2.52 -5.33
C GLN A 36 2.77 -1.13 -4.83
N GLU A 37 2.94 -0.17 -5.74
CA GLU A 37 3.25 1.21 -5.39
C GLU A 37 2.15 1.80 -4.49
N LEU A 38 0.89 1.59 -4.84
CA LEU A 38 -0.24 2.00 -4.02
C LEU A 38 -0.19 1.35 -2.63
N PHE A 39 0.05 0.05 -2.57
CA PHE A 39 0.10 -0.70 -1.30
C PHE A 39 1.24 -0.22 -0.40
N CYS A 40 2.41 0.11 -0.97
CA CYS A 40 3.54 0.72 -0.27
C CYS A 40 3.22 2.11 0.29
N ARG A 41 2.30 2.83 -0.36
CA ARG A 41 1.85 4.17 0.04
C ARG A 41 0.68 4.14 1.03
N CYS A 42 0.08 2.98 1.26
CA CYS A 42 -1.02 2.85 2.21
C CYS A 42 -0.54 2.92 3.67
N SER A 43 -1.48 3.23 4.55
CA SER A 43 -1.31 3.13 5.99
C SER A 43 -2.03 1.87 6.50
N PHE A 44 -1.44 1.15 7.45
CA PHE A 44 -1.94 -0.11 7.97
C PHE A 44 -2.30 0.06 9.44
N TYR A 45 -3.49 -0.39 9.81
CA TYR A 45 -4.07 -0.29 11.15
C TYR A 45 -4.47 -1.67 11.64
N ILE A 46 -4.50 -1.85 12.96
CA ILE A 46 -5.13 -3.03 13.57
C ILE A 46 -6.60 -2.72 13.83
N GLU A 47 -7.47 -3.59 13.34
CA GLU A 47 -8.85 -3.68 13.78
C GLU A 47 -9.00 -4.81 14.78
N ILE A 48 -9.67 -4.53 15.91
CA ILE A 48 -9.85 -5.49 17.00
C ILE A 48 -11.32 -5.86 17.05
N LYS A 49 -11.62 -7.10 16.67
CA LYS A 49 -12.97 -7.66 16.65
C LYS A 49 -13.12 -8.62 17.83
N GLY A 50 -14.15 -8.42 18.64
CA GLY A 50 -14.61 -9.39 19.62
C GLY A 50 -15.76 -10.18 19.04
N LYS A 51 -15.76 -11.51 19.20
CA LYS A 51 -16.95 -12.34 18.98
C LYS A 51 -17.57 -12.69 20.31
N ASP A 52 -18.81 -12.26 20.51
CA ASP A 52 -19.65 -12.70 21.62
C ASP A 52 -19.98 -14.19 21.41
N LEU A 53 -19.76 -15.02 22.43
CA LEU A 53 -19.93 -16.47 22.33
C LEU A 53 -21.39 -16.91 22.41
N GLU A 54 -22.27 -16.09 23.00
CA GLU A 54 -23.69 -16.39 23.18
C GLU A 54 -24.50 -15.90 21.98
N THR A 55 -24.27 -14.65 21.55
CA THR A 55 -25.02 -14.05 20.43
C THR A 55 -24.35 -14.27 19.08
N GLN A 56 -23.11 -14.79 19.05
CA GLN A 56 -22.24 -14.87 17.87
C GLN A 56 -21.99 -13.54 17.14
N THR A 57 -22.38 -12.42 17.76
CA THR A 57 -22.27 -11.10 17.15
C THR A 57 -20.83 -10.60 17.21
N THR A 58 -20.38 -9.97 16.13
CA THR A 58 -19.05 -9.33 16.07
C THR A 58 -19.16 -7.88 16.53
N MET A 59 -18.31 -7.48 17.46
CA MET A 59 -18.25 -6.13 18.01
C MET A 59 -16.83 -5.56 17.94
N SER A 60 -16.72 -4.24 17.79
CA SER A 60 -15.44 -3.55 17.91
C SER A 60 -15.03 -3.44 19.38
N VAL A 61 -13.76 -3.70 19.66
CA VAL A 61 -13.21 -3.71 21.02
C VAL A 61 -12.29 -2.51 21.22
N PRO A 62 -12.63 -1.56 22.12
CA PRO A 62 -11.75 -0.46 22.45
C PRO A 62 -10.44 -0.89 23.12
N VAL A 63 -9.33 -0.28 22.73
CA VAL A 63 -7.98 -0.61 23.25
C VAL A 63 -7.86 -0.43 24.76
N ARG A 64 -8.67 0.45 25.37
CA ARG A 64 -8.68 0.69 26.82
C ARG A 64 -8.98 -0.56 27.67
N TYR A 65 -9.61 -1.57 27.08
CA TYR A 65 -9.90 -2.84 27.76
C TYR A 65 -8.79 -3.89 27.58
N LEU A 66 -7.70 -3.54 26.90
CA LEU A 66 -6.61 -4.46 26.59
C LEU A 66 -5.39 -4.15 27.42
N ASN A 67 -4.63 -5.19 27.73
CA ASN A 67 -3.32 -5.00 28.34
C ASN A 67 -2.38 -4.18 27.43
N PRO A 68 -1.92 -2.98 27.85
CA PRO A 68 -1.19 -2.07 26.98
C PRO A 68 0.16 -2.62 26.48
N GLN A 69 0.90 -3.32 27.36
CA GLN A 69 2.20 -3.88 27.01
C GLN A 69 2.08 -4.98 25.95
N ARG A 70 1.06 -5.84 26.09
CA ARG A 70 0.79 -6.89 25.09
C ARG A 70 0.31 -6.29 23.78
N PHE A 71 -0.58 -5.31 23.81
CA PHE A 71 -1.03 -4.63 22.60
C PHE A 71 0.14 -4.00 21.83
N MET A 72 1.09 -3.37 22.52
CA MET A 72 2.30 -2.85 21.89
C MET A 72 3.17 -3.93 21.24
N ARG A 73 3.28 -5.13 21.83
CA ARG A 73 3.99 -6.26 21.19
C ARG A 73 3.28 -6.71 19.92
N VAL A 74 1.96 -6.87 19.97
CA VAL A 74 1.14 -7.21 18.80
C VAL A 74 1.29 -6.18 17.68
N LYS A 75 1.31 -4.89 18.02
CA LYS A 75 1.59 -3.83 17.04
C LYS A 75 2.97 -3.96 16.41
N CYS A 76 3.99 -4.35 17.18
CA CYS A 76 5.34 -4.59 16.67
C CYS A 76 5.39 -5.79 15.71
N ASP A 77 4.73 -6.89 16.09
CA ASP A 77 4.63 -8.11 15.28
C ASP A 77 3.89 -7.79 13.96
N ALA A 78 2.75 -7.10 14.03
CA ALA A 78 1.99 -6.65 12.86
C ALA A 78 2.80 -5.72 11.96
N LYS A 79 3.58 -4.80 12.53
CA LYS A 79 4.46 -3.88 11.77
C LYS A 79 5.54 -4.65 11.02
N THR A 80 6.09 -5.69 11.66
CA THR A 80 7.08 -6.57 11.05
C THR A 80 6.44 -7.38 9.92
N GLN A 81 5.25 -7.95 10.14
CA GLN A 81 4.48 -8.67 9.12
C GLN A 81 4.22 -7.80 7.89
N VAL A 82 3.76 -6.55 8.07
CA VAL A 82 3.56 -5.60 6.96
C VAL A 82 4.86 -5.33 6.20
N ARG A 83 5.98 -5.11 6.91
CA ARG A 83 7.28 -4.88 6.26
C ARG A 83 7.74 -6.08 5.44
N VAL A 84 7.59 -7.28 5.99
CA VAL A 84 7.94 -8.53 5.29
C VAL A 84 7.04 -8.72 4.07
N GLN A 85 5.73 -8.50 4.19
CA GLN A 85 4.78 -8.58 3.08
C GLN A 85 5.16 -7.65 1.93
N LEU A 86 5.47 -6.38 2.24
CA LEU A 86 5.87 -5.38 1.23
C LEU A 86 7.19 -5.75 0.55
N ALA A 87 8.16 -6.24 1.32
CA ALA A 87 9.43 -6.72 0.76
C ALA A 87 9.21 -7.96 -0.12
N TYR A 88 8.35 -8.88 0.32
CA TYR A 88 8.01 -10.09 -0.42
C TYR A 88 7.37 -9.78 -1.76
N GLN A 89 6.36 -8.90 -1.77
CA GLN A 89 5.74 -8.39 -3.00
C GLN A 89 6.76 -7.79 -3.98
N THR A 90 7.78 -7.08 -3.46
CA THR A 90 8.85 -6.48 -4.27
C THR A 90 9.68 -7.57 -4.96
N GLU A 91 10.05 -8.61 -4.22
CA GLU A 91 10.85 -9.71 -4.78
C GLU A 91 10.04 -10.57 -5.75
N LEU A 92 8.75 -10.80 -5.48
CA LEU A 92 7.84 -11.47 -6.43
C LEU A 92 7.74 -10.71 -7.74
N LEU A 93 7.59 -9.38 -7.72
CA LEU A 93 7.54 -8.58 -8.95
C LEU A 93 8.85 -8.62 -9.73
N LYS A 94 10.00 -8.52 -9.05
CA LYS A 94 11.30 -8.68 -9.70
C LYS A 94 11.45 -10.06 -10.35
N LYS A 95 11.03 -11.12 -9.64
CA LYS A 95 11.05 -12.48 -10.17
C LYS A 95 10.14 -12.60 -11.39
N LEU A 96 8.92 -12.07 -11.33
CA LEU A 96 7.95 -12.10 -12.42
C LEU A 96 8.49 -11.41 -13.69
N VAL A 97 9.09 -10.22 -13.56
CA VAL A 97 9.70 -9.50 -14.68
C VAL A 97 10.83 -10.33 -15.31
N ARG A 98 11.77 -10.81 -14.49
CA ARG A 98 12.90 -11.63 -14.97
C ARG A 98 12.42 -12.91 -15.65
N SER A 99 11.52 -13.66 -15.03
CA SER A 99 10.98 -14.91 -15.59
C SER A 99 10.23 -14.67 -16.90
N ARG A 100 9.53 -13.54 -17.03
CA ARG A 100 8.86 -13.16 -18.29
C ARG A 100 9.88 -12.83 -19.38
N GLU A 101 10.92 -12.06 -19.06
CA GLU A 101 12.00 -11.74 -19.98
C GLU A 101 12.72 -13.00 -20.47
N ASP A 102 13.04 -13.92 -19.55
CA ASP A 102 13.65 -15.21 -19.88
C ASP A 102 12.78 -16.01 -20.88
N ILE A 103 11.47 -16.10 -20.63
CA ILE A 103 10.52 -16.80 -21.51
C ILE A 103 10.38 -16.08 -22.86
N ALA A 104 10.41 -14.75 -22.89
CA ALA A 104 10.38 -13.97 -24.13
C ALA A 104 11.64 -14.19 -24.98
N VAL A 105 12.82 -14.30 -24.37
CA VAL A 105 14.07 -14.65 -25.06
C VAL A 105 14.00 -16.06 -25.64
N ILE A 106 13.39 -17.02 -24.94
CA ILE A 106 13.17 -18.37 -25.47
C ILE A 106 12.23 -18.32 -26.70
N ALA A 107 11.14 -17.56 -26.63
CA ALA A 107 10.23 -17.38 -27.76
C ALA A 107 10.95 -16.81 -28.99
N ASP A 108 11.78 -15.78 -28.79
CA ASP A 108 12.56 -15.15 -29.85
C ASP A 108 13.55 -16.13 -30.50
N LYS A 109 14.23 -16.97 -29.70
CA LYS A 109 15.10 -18.03 -30.21
C LYS A 109 14.35 -19.05 -31.05
N ILE A 110 13.18 -19.52 -30.60
CA ILE A 110 12.36 -20.47 -31.35
C ILE A 110 11.91 -19.85 -32.67
N HIS A 111 11.46 -18.58 -32.64
CA HIS A 111 11.04 -17.84 -33.82
C HIS A 111 12.14 -17.73 -34.89
N HIS A 112 13.39 -17.53 -34.46
CA HIS A 112 14.57 -17.49 -35.34
C HIS A 112 15.12 -18.87 -35.73
N GLY A 113 14.40 -19.96 -35.42
CA GLY A 113 14.74 -21.32 -35.84
C GLY A 113 15.83 -22.00 -35.01
N TYR A 114 16.16 -21.48 -33.82
CA TYR A 114 17.10 -22.16 -32.92
C TYR A 114 16.44 -23.38 -32.27
N VAL A 115 17.17 -24.51 -32.24
CA VAL A 115 16.71 -25.75 -31.61
C VAL A 115 16.78 -25.62 -30.09
N VAL A 116 15.63 -25.58 -29.44
CA VAL A 116 15.51 -25.72 -27.99
C VAL A 116 15.21 -27.19 -27.68
N ARG A 117 16.05 -27.85 -26.87
CA ARG A 117 15.99 -29.31 -26.67
C ARG A 117 15.22 -29.75 -25.41
N GLU A 118 14.82 -28.83 -24.56
CA GLU A 118 14.28 -29.12 -23.23
C GLU A 118 12.86 -28.56 -23.07
N GLU A 119 11.89 -29.18 -23.75
CA GLU A 119 10.47 -28.78 -23.68
C GLU A 119 9.95 -28.79 -22.24
N ASP A 120 10.30 -29.83 -21.46
CA ASP A 120 9.96 -29.95 -20.03
C ASP A 120 10.49 -28.77 -19.19
N ASP A 121 11.67 -28.22 -19.54
CA ASP A 121 12.23 -27.05 -18.84
C ASP A 121 11.42 -25.79 -19.15
N ILE A 122 10.98 -25.62 -20.41
CA ILE A 122 10.14 -24.50 -20.83
C ILE A 122 8.77 -24.59 -20.15
N ASP A 123 8.13 -25.75 -20.13
CA ASP A 123 6.84 -25.97 -19.48
C ASP A 123 6.92 -25.70 -17.97
N ARG A 124 8.02 -26.14 -17.33
CA ARG A 124 8.31 -25.81 -15.93
C ARG A 124 8.44 -24.30 -15.72
N LYS A 125 9.25 -23.60 -16.53
CA LYS A 125 9.42 -22.14 -16.45
C LYS A 125 8.10 -21.39 -16.64
N MET A 126 7.26 -21.82 -17.59
CA MET A 126 5.94 -21.23 -17.81
C MET A 126 5.01 -21.43 -16.61
N SER A 127 5.06 -22.61 -15.98
CA SER A 127 4.29 -22.91 -14.77
C SER A 127 4.77 -22.05 -13.59
N GLU A 128 6.07 -21.95 -13.38
CA GLU A 128 6.67 -21.09 -12.36
C GLU A 128 6.32 -19.61 -12.55
N LEU A 129 6.22 -19.12 -13.80
CA LEU A 129 5.78 -17.76 -14.09
C LEU A 129 4.33 -17.54 -13.64
N LEU A 130 3.43 -18.47 -13.98
CA LEU A 130 2.01 -18.39 -13.59
C LEU A 130 1.84 -18.49 -12.07
N ASP A 131 2.56 -19.40 -11.43
CA ASP A 131 2.52 -19.56 -9.99
C ASP A 131 3.01 -18.28 -9.30
N THR A 132 4.10 -17.68 -9.80
CA THR A 132 4.62 -16.41 -9.28
C THR A 132 3.60 -15.26 -9.46
N ALA A 133 2.87 -15.22 -10.58
CA ALA A 133 1.82 -14.23 -10.80
C ALA A 133 0.65 -14.41 -9.83
N ALA A 134 0.16 -15.64 -9.68
CA ALA A 134 -0.92 -15.96 -8.75
C ALA A 134 -0.50 -15.70 -7.29
N GLU A 135 0.75 -15.99 -6.94
CA GLU A 135 1.30 -15.70 -5.62
C GLU A 135 1.38 -14.20 -5.36
N PHE A 136 1.76 -13.40 -6.36
CA PHE A 136 1.72 -11.94 -6.26
C PHE A 136 0.29 -11.43 -6.00
N GLU A 137 -0.69 -11.90 -6.76
CA GLU A 137 -2.10 -11.50 -6.58
C GLU A 137 -2.63 -11.86 -5.17
N ASN A 138 -2.37 -13.08 -4.72
CA ASN A 138 -2.74 -13.51 -3.37
C ASN A 138 -2.05 -12.68 -2.29
N SER A 139 -0.82 -12.21 -2.55
CA SER A 139 -0.09 -11.37 -1.61
C SER A 139 -0.66 -9.95 -1.45
N LEU A 140 -1.54 -9.49 -2.35
CA LEU A 140 -2.22 -8.20 -2.23
C LEU A 140 -3.33 -8.21 -1.16
N LEU A 141 -3.77 -9.40 -0.75
CA LEU A 141 -4.78 -9.55 0.29
C LEU A 141 -4.15 -9.36 1.67
N LEU A 142 -4.84 -8.60 2.52
CA LEU A 142 -4.49 -8.52 3.93
C LEU A 142 -5.03 -9.73 4.68
N GLY A 143 -4.13 -10.40 5.39
CA GLY A 143 -4.48 -11.51 6.28
C GLY A 143 -4.67 -11.08 7.74
N PRO A 144 -5.07 -12.03 8.61
CA PRO A 144 -5.07 -11.82 10.04
C PRO A 144 -3.67 -11.50 10.55
N VAL A 145 -3.60 -10.74 11.65
CA VAL A 145 -2.33 -10.48 12.32
C VAL A 145 -1.83 -11.78 12.92
N HIS A 146 -0.66 -12.24 12.47
CA HIS A 146 0.00 -13.37 13.10
C HIS A 146 0.44 -12.97 14.50
N ASN A 147 -0.21 -13.56 15.51
CA ASN A 147 0.01 -13.16 16.88
C ASN A 147 0.38 -14.35 17.77
N ARG A 148 1.65 -14.43 18.18
CA ARG A 148 2.13 -15.39 19.18
C ARG A 148 1.70 -15.01 20.61
N HIS A 149 1.46 -13.73 20.84
CA HIS A 149 1.14 -13.11 22.12
C HIS A 149 -0.36 -12.81 22.23
N LYS A 150 -1.15 -13.76 22.73
CA LYS A 150 -2.60 -13.57 22.90
C LYS A 150 -2.90 -12.28 23.69
N LEU A 151 -3.73 -11.41 23.10
CA LEU A 151 -4.31 -10.26 23.79
C LEU A 151 -5.28 -10.79 24.85
N ILE A 152 -5.20 -10.20 26.04
CA ILE A 152 -6.12 -10.51 27.14
C ILE A 152 -6.92 -9.24 27.42
N PHE A 153 -8.23 -9.43 27.57
CA PHE A 153 -9.13 -8.43 28.11
C PHE A 153 -8.88 -8.24 29.61
N GLU A 154 -8.71 -7.00 30.04
CA GLU A 154 -8.70 -6.64 31.45
C GLU A 154 -10.16 -6.56 31.92
N ALA A 155 -10.70 -7.70 32.38
CA ALA A 155 -12.09 -7.81 32.80
C ALA A 155 -12.34 -7.03 34.10
N THR A 156 -13.09 -5.92 34.01
CA THR A 156 -13.70 -5.27 35.18
C THR A 156 -14.99 -5.99 35.56
N ARG A 157 -14.86 -7.09 36.31
CA ARG A 157 -15.92 -7.82 37.04
C ARG A 157 -17.19 -8.19 36.21
N ALA A 158 -17.28 -9.49 35.89
CA ALA A 158 -18.50 -10.23 35.52
C ALA A 158 -19.10 -10.04 34.11
N GLU A 159 -18.29 -9.82 33.09
CA GLU A 159 -18.75 -9.89 31.69
C GLU A 159 -18.05 -10.99 30.89
N VAL A 160 -18.81 -11.59 29.96
CA VAL A 160 -18.41 -12.66 29.03
C VAL A 160 -17.14 -12.25 28.29
N ILE A 161 -16.13 -13.12 28.28
CA ILE A 161 -14.85 -12.87 27.59
C ILE A 161 -15.07 -13.05 26.08
N PRO A 162 -14.99 -11.99 25.26
CA PRO A 162 -15.11 -12.14 23.81
C PRO A 162 -13.86 -12.82 23.26
N ARG A 163 -14.03 -13.72 22.28
CA ARG A 163 -12.89 -14.20 21.51
C ARG A 163 -12.39 -13.06 20.62
N LEU A 164 -11.15 -12.64 20.83
CA LEU A 164 -10.53 -11.57 20.04
C LEU A 164 -9.94 -12.09 18.74
N THR A 165 -10.24 -11.38 17.65
CA THR A 165 -9.60 -11.50 16.35
C THR A 165 -8.96 -10.15 16.00
N LEU A 166 -7.76 -10.22 15.41
CA LEU A 166 -6.96 -9.07 15.01
C LEU A 166 -6.75 -9.11 13.52
N GLU A 167 -7.20 -8.06 12.83
CA GLU A 167 -7.09 -7.95 11.38
C GLU A 167 -6.33 -6.69 11.01
N LEU A 168 -5.58 -6.77 9.91
CA LEU A 168 -4.97 -5.59 9.31
C LEU A 168 -6.01 -4.90 8.43
N LYS A 169 -6.23 -3.61 8.70
CA LYS A 169 -7.04 -2.73 7.86
C LYS A 169 -6.12 -1.80 7.08
N LEU A 170 -6.33 -1.75 5.77
CA LEU A 170 -5.63 -0.83 4.87
C LEU A 170 -6.37 0.51 4.81
N LYS A 171 -5.65 1.62 4.87
CA LYS A 171 -6.15 2.96 4.51
C LYS A 171 -5.31 3.52 3.36
N LYS A 172 -5.98 3.91 2.27
CA LYS A 172 -5.36 4.38 1.03
C LYS A 172 -4.56 5.67 1.24
N PRO A 173 -3.61 6.03 0.37
CA PRO A 173 -2.81 7.26 0.53
C PRO A 173 -3.69 8.52 0.58
N VAL A 174 -3.31 9.49 1.40
CA VAL A 174 -3.88 10.85 1.35
C VAL A 174 -2.99 11.69 0.44
N ILE A 175 -3.58 12.45 -0.46
CA ILE A 175 -2.86 13.26 -1.44
C ILE A 175 -3.48 14.64 -1.61
N PHE A 176 -2.65 15.66 -1.79
CA PHE A 176 -3.11 17.00 -2.10
C PHE A 176 -3.76 17.06 -3.48
N GLU A 177 -4.87 17.79 -3.54
CA GLU A 177 -5.50 18.21 -4.79
C GLU A 177 -4.74 19.42 -5.31
N ARG A 178 -3.65 19.16 -6.05
CA ARG A 178 -2.66 20.17 -6.45
C ARG A 178 -3.27 21.38 -7.15
N ASP A 179 -4.32 21.16 -7.93
CA ASP A 179 -5.02 22.20 -8.71
C ASP A 179 -5.95 23.07 -7.85
N LEU A 180 -6.40 22.54 -6.70
CA LEU A 180 -7.25 23.26 -5.75
C LEU A 180 -6.43 23.90 -4.61
N CYS A 181 -5.16 23.53 -4.47
CA CYS A 181 -4.26 24.13 -3.49
C CYS A 181 -3.70 25.48 -3.98
N VAL A 182 -4.19 26.58 -3.41
CA VAL A 182 -3.86 27.96 -3.78
C VAL A 182 -3.12 28.65 -2.64
N VAL A 183 -2.11 29.46 -2.97
CA VAL A 183 -1.34 30.25 -2.00
C VAL A 183 -1.29 31.70 -2.48
N SER A 184 -1.68 32.63 -1.61
CA SER A 184 -1.60 34.08 -1.79
C SER A 184 -0.40 34.66 -1.04
N SER A 185 -0.38 35.96 -0.68
CA SER A 185 0.74 36.57 0.06
C SER A 185 0.91 35.97 1.46
N GLU A 186 -0.18 35.90 2.23
CA GLU A 186 -0.13 35.48 3.63
C GLU A 186 -1.00 34.24 3.92
N VAL A 187 -1.68 33.68 2.92
CA VAL A 187 -2.66 32.61 3.11
C VAL A 187 -2.41 31.44 2.16
N ALA A 188 -2.56 30.22 2.66
CA ALA A 188 -2.65 29.00 1.84
C ALA A 188 -4.01 28.32 2.07
N TYR A 189 -4.75 28.12 0.99
CA TYR A 189 -5.89 27.20 0.94
C TYR A 189 -5.39 25.86 0.43
N LEU A 190 -5.53 24.82 1.24
CA LEU A 190 -5.05 23.47 0.93
C LEU A 190 -6.22 22.50 0.96
N GLN A 191 -6.33 21.66 -0.06
CA GLN A 191 -7.34 20.62 -0.18
C GLN A 191 -6.69 19.29 -0.53
N TRP A 192 -7.26 18.19 -0.04
CA TRP A 192 -6.75 16.85 -0.27
C TRP A 192 -7.86 15.84 -0.44
N ARG A 193 -7.49 14.68 -0.97
CA ARG A 193 -8.37 13.52 -1.12
C ARG A 193 -7.68 12.25 -0.68
N ILE A 194 -8.49 11.24 -0.41
CA ILE A 194 -8.03 9.86 -0.30
C ILE A 194 -7.90 9.33 -1.73
N GLN A 195 -6.79 8.66 -2.04
CA GLN A 195 -6.57 8.09 -3.36
C GLN A 195 -7.46 6.86 -3.54
N GLU A 196 -8.59 7.04 -4.22
CA GLU A 196 -9.51 5.97 -4.61
C GLU A 196 -9.04 5.23 -5.87
N ASP A 197 -9.33 3.92 -5.90
CA ASP A 197 -9.48 3.13 -7.12
C ASP A 197 -10.87 2.48 -7.03
N GLN A 198 -11.88 3.12 -7.65
CA GLN A 198 -13.25 2.66 -8.03
C GLN A 198 -14.11 1.78 -7.10
N GLU A 199 -13.60 1.18 -6.03
CA GLU A 199 -14.31 0.24 -5.19
C GLU A 199 -13.97 0.51 -3.72
N GLN A 200 -15.01 0.87 -2.96
CA GLN A 200 -15.06 1.04 -1.50
C GLN A 200 -14.79 2.46 -0.98
N GLU A 201 -15.77 3.34 -1.19
CA GLU A 201 -16.02 4.44 -0.26
C GLU A 201 -16.90 3.93 0.90
N GLN A 202 -16.27 3.67 2.04
CA GLN A 202 -16.88 4.07 3.30
C GLN A 202 -15.90 5.04 3.92
N ASP A 203 -16.22 6.33 3.79
CA ASP A 203 -15.61 7.37 4.61
C ASP A 203 -15.72 6.93 6.07
N ASP A 204 -14.57 6.65 6.70
CA ASP A 204 -14.52 6.38 8.13
C ASP A 204 -14.68 7.73 8.84
N PRO A 205 -15.84 8.01 9.46
CA PRO A 205 -16.19 9.35 9.95
C PRO A 205 -15.29 9.84 11.10
N GLY A 206 -14.31 9.04 11.53
CA GLY A 206 -13.29 9.41 12.52
C GLY A 206 -11.89 9.65 11.96
N GLU A 207 -11.70 9.74 10.64
CA GLU A 207 -10.38 10.04 10.06
C GLU A 207 -9.99 11.52 10.23
N GLU A 208 -8.98 11.75 11.06
CA GLU A 208 -8.36 13.07 11.21
C GLU A 208 -7.05 13.19 10.41
N PHE A 209 -6.81 14.40 9.90
CA PHE A 209 -5.60 14.74 9.15
C PHE A 209 -4.80 15.84 9.83
N LYS A 210 -3.49 15.82 9.60
CA LYS A 210 -2.54 16.80 10.08
C LYS A 210 -1.75 17.35 8.91
N ILE A 211 -1.69 18.67 8.81
CA ILE A 211 -0.79 19.37 7.89
C ILE A 211 0.41 19.89 8.69
N GLN A 212 1.59 19.63 8.17
CA GLN A 212 2.86 20.21 8.63
C GLN A 212 3.39 21.12 7.56
N TYR A 213 3.96 22.26 7.95
CA TYR A 213 4.55 23.17 6.99
C TYR A 213 5.81 23.83 7.52
N GLU A 214 6.75 24.04 6.60
CA GLU A 214 8.05 24.64 6.85
C GLU A 214 8.40 25.63 5.74
N VAL A 215 9.01 26.76 6.11
CA VAL A 215 9.57 27.71 5.15
C VAL A 215 10.98 27.28 4.78
N ARG A 216 11.29 27.26 3.50
CA ARG A 216 12.66 27.02 3.03
C ARG A 216 13.41 28.35 3.01
N ASP A 217 14.06 28.68 4.11
CA ASP A 217 14.97 29.81 4.17
C ASP A 217 16.43 29.35 4.01
N SER A 218 17.21 30.07 3.20
CA SER A 218 18.65 29.78 2.98
C SER A 218 19.56 30.45 4.01
N GLY A 219 19.00 31.18 4.98
CA GLY A 219 19.80 31.96 5.95
C GLY A 219 19.28 32.01 7.39
N LEU A 220 18.09 31.50 7.69
CA LEU A 220 17.58 31.47 9.05
C LEU A 220 17.64 30.04 9.62
N HIS A 221 18.32 29.90 10.76
CA HIS A 221 18.41 28.65 11.52
C HIS A 221 17.08 28.22 12.16
N ASP A 222 15.99 28.90 11.83
CA ASP A 222 14.67 28.75 12.43
C ASP A 222 13.65 28.41 11.34
N ALA A 223 13.84 27.24 10.70
CA ALA A 223 12.77 26.59 9.96
C ALA A 223 11.70 26.16 10.98
N SER A 224 10.79 27.08 11.34
CA SER A 224 9.74 26.79 12.31
C SER A 224 8.83 25.71 11.71
N ASN A 225 8.99 24.47 12.16
CA ASN A 225 8.11 23.36 11.80
C ASN A 225 6.75 23.55 12.48
N GLN A 226 5.81 24.15 11.75
CA GLN A 226 4.46 24.40 12.24
C GLN A 226 3.51 23.27 11.80
N TRP A 227 2.43 23.08 12.55
CA TRP A 227 1.45 22.06 12.23
C TRP A 227 0.04 22.42 12.70
N ILE A 228 -0.95 21.90 11.97
CA ILE A 228 -2.38 22.12 12.22
C ILE A 228 -3.12 20.78 12.09
N ASN A 229 -4.00 20.49 13.04
CA ASN A 229 -4.96 19.39 12.93
C ASN A 229 -6.18 19.90 12.17
N CYS A 230 -6.56 19.18 11.11
CA CYS A 230 -7.59 19.60 10.17
C CYS A 230 -8.99 19.04 10.48
N GLY A 231 -9.12 18.31 11.58
CA GLY A 231 -10.36 17.60 11.93
C GLY A 231 -10.80 16.65 10.80
N LEU A 232 -12.10 16.59 10.57
CA LEU A 232 -12.73 15.73 9.55
C LEU A 232 -12.83 16.41 8.16
N ASN A 233 -12.56 17.72 8.07
CA ASN A 233 -12.67 18.44 6.81
C ASN A 233 -11.43 18.16 5.94
N ARG A 234 -11.65 17.88 4.66
CA ARG A 234 -10.59 17.61 3.69
C ARG A 234 -9.95 18.89 3.09
N ALA A 235 -10.07 20.01 3.79
CA ALA A 235 -9.50 21.28 3.41
C ALA A 235 -9.14 22.13 4.64
N VAL A 236 -8.15 23.01 4.50
CA VAL A 236 -7.74 23.95 5.55
C VAL A 236 -7.27 25.28 4.96
N ILE A 237 -7.44 26.35 5.75
CA ILE A 237 -6.86 27.67 5.48
C ILE A 237 -5.74 27.90 6.51
N ILE A 238 -4.54 28.13 6.02
CA ILE A 238 -3.38 28.53 6.83
C ILE A 238 -3.13 30.00 6.58
N SER A 239 -3.11 30.81 7.64
CA SER A 239 -2.89 32.26 7.59
C SER A 239 -1.54 32.64 8.21
N ASN A 240 -1.14 33.90 8.08
CA ASN A 240 0.12 34.46 8.59
C ASN A 240 1.36 33.80 7.98
N LEU A 241 1.28 33.41 6.70
CA LEU A 241 2.46 33.04 5.93
C LEU A 241 3.28 34.29 5.59
N ILE A 242 4.59 34.12 5.47
CA ILE A 242 5.51 35.19 5.12
C ILE A 242 5.44 35.38 3.59
N PRO A 243 5.17 36.59 3.10
CA PRO A 243 5.12 36.90 1.67
C PRO A 243 6.46 36.68 0.95
N GLY A 244 6.41 36.27 -0.32
CA GLY A 244 7.59 36.01 -1.16
C GLY A 244 8.45 34.81 -0.75
N LYS A 245 7.97 33.90 0.11
CA LYS A 245 8.71 32.75 0.63
C LYS A 245 8.22 31.42 0.06
N LEU A 246 9.14 30.46 -0.07
CA LEU A 246 8.82 29.11 -0.50
C LEU A 246 8.46 28.24 0.72
N TYR A 247 7.25 27.71 0.71
CA TYR A 247 6.75 26.80 1.72
C TYR A 247 6.66 25.37 1.21
N LYS A 248 6.98 24.43 2.09
CA LYS A 248 6.69 23.01 1.93
C LYS A 248 5.53 22.65 2.83
N PHE A 249 4.47 22.11 2.25
CA PHE A 249 3.31 21.59 2.98
C PHE A 249 3.31 20.07 2.86
N THR A 250 3.14 19.39 3.98
CA THR A 250 3.11 17.92 4.09
C THR A 250 1.82 17.49 4.77
N ILE A 251 1.10 16.54 4.20
CA ILE A 251 -0.12 15.99 4.78
C ILE A 251 0.06 14.55 5.26
N ASN A 252 -0.50 14.28 6.43
CA ASN A 252 -0.50 12.98 7.08
C ASN A 252 -1.85 12.70 7.74
N ARG A 253 -2.17 11.41 7.91
CA ARG A 253 -3.19 11.02 8.89
C ARG A 253 -2.67 11.24 10.30
N VAL A 254 -3.55 11.63 11.21
CA VAL A 254 -3.22 11.68 12.63
C VAL A 254 -2.94 10.25 13.12
N ASN A 255 -1.85 10.09 13.88
CA ASN A 255 -1.45 8.79 14.40
C ASN A 255 -2.45 8.32 15.47
N SER A 256 -3.34 7.39 15.11
CA SER A 256 -4.22 6.74 16.08
C SER A 256 -3.49 5.64 16.86
N CYS A 257 -4.02 5.25 18.02
CA CYS A 257 -3.48 4.14 18.80
C CYS A 257 -3.49 2.80 18.03
N TYR A 258 -4.29 2.69 16.96
CA TYR A 258 -4.41 1.52 16.09
C TYR A 258 -3.40 1.50 14.93
N LEU A 259 -2.69 2.60 14.66
CA LEU A 259 -1.73 2.68 13.56
C LEU A 259 -0.55 1.71 13.79
N VAL A 260 -0.27 0.88 12.78
CA VAL A 260 0.82 -0.11 12.78
C VAL A 260 1.98 0.34 11.90
N TYR A 261 1.68 0.73 10.66
CA TYR A 261 2.67 1.11 9.68
C TYR A 261 2.13 2.25 8.81
N SER A 262 2.90 3.32 8.67
CA SER A 262 2.70 4.35 7.65
C SER A 262 4.06 4.89 7.26
N LYS A 263 4.31 5.02 5.96
CA LYS A 263 5.52 5.64 5.41
C LYS A 263 5.18 6.79 4.46
N TRP A 264 3.98 6.78 3.90
CA TRP A 264 3.55 7.78 2.93
C TRP A 264 3.22 9.10 3.58
N THR A 265 3.71 10.15 2.95
CA THR A 265 3.38 11.54 3.21
C THR A 265 3.28 12.21 1.85
N ASP A 266 2.19 12.90 1.51
CA ASP A 266 2.18 13.73 0.30
C ASP A 266 2.71 15.12 0.62
N THR A 267 3.48 15.71 -0.30
CA THR A 267 4.15 16.98 -0.10
C THR A 267 3.97 17.87 -1.33
N ILE A 268 3.65 19.14 -1.10
CA ILE A 268 3.64 20.16 -2.14
C ILE A 268 4.52 21.34 -1.75
N TRP A 269 5.05 22.00 -2.77
CA TRP A 269 5.83 23.23 -2.63
C TRP A 269 5.06 24.37 -3.27
N ARG A 270 4.94 25.50 -2.56
CA ARG A 270 4.24 26.69 -3.03
C ARG A 270 4.95 27.95 -2.54
N THR A 271 5.07 28.93 -3.44
CA THR A 271 5.65 30.23 -3.12
C THR A 271 4.52 31.20 -2.82
N THR A 272 4.59 31.90 -1.70
CA THR A 272 3.68 33.01 -1.43
C THR A 272 3.97 34.17 -2.37
N SER A 273 2.92 34.90 -2.76
CA SER A 273 3.11 36.12 -3.55
C SER A 273 3.87 37.15 -2.70
N PRO A 274 4.75 37.98 -3.29
CA PRO A 274 5.33 39.10 -2.57
C PRO A 274 4.23 40.07 -2.11
N ASP A 275 4.48 40.82 -1.04
CA ASP A 275 3.61 41.91 -0.65
C ASP A 275 3.58 42.97 -1.76
N CYS A 276 2.37 43.36 -2.16
CA CYS A 276 2.14 44.46 -3.08
C CYS A 276 2.38 45.81 -2.39
#